data_AF-A0A0L8HWQ7-F1
#
_entry.id   AF-A0A0L8HWQ7-F1
#
_cell.length_a   1.000
_cell.length_b   1.000
_cell.length_c   1.000
_cell.angle_alpha   90.00
_cell.angle_beta   90.00
_cell.angle_gamma   90.00
#
_symmetry.space_group_name_H-M   'P 1'
#
loop_
_entity.id
_entity.type
_entity.pdbx_description
1 polymer ?
#
loop_
_entity_poly.entity_id
_entity_poly.type
_entity_poly.pdbx_seq_one_letter_code
_entity_poly.pdbx_strand_id
1 'polypeptide(L)'
;MKCTVDGVPYLSMVTIMWRSTMANTQQFRNSIKIQRCREDLVEGLDDVSVKVIVDCLLTKLFITHENKDVIQAEKTGQDKARELLDLIYRKVESQDKVKKSDLFDEFVECLRKYNSCLASTVEMADDSVPNKALNIDDILVRVKDINLDEKILKCILMNVSSGWEHVATELGVSHVKLSIAKQNSSDVDIQMFEVFKAWRRIQPSETNALSKLLEVFDRCSYECKTDLNKILESVTSPHKEKIR
;
A
#
# COMPACT_ATOMS: atom_id res chain seq x y z
N MET A 1 14.03 19.29 -35.56
CA MET A 1 14.73 19.00 -34.29
C MET A 1 13.97 17.92 -33.55
N LYS A 2 14.53 16.71 -33.41
CA LYS A 2 13.96 15.65 -32.57
C LYS A 2 14.73 15.66 -31.26
N CYS A 3 14.09 16.05 -30.16
CA CYS A 3 14.71 15.98 -28.84
C CYS A 3 14.79 14.51 -28.41
N THR A 4 16.01 14.03 -28.15
CA THR A 4 16.30 12.71 -27.61
C THR A 4 17.03 12.90 -26.29
N VAL A 5 16.60 12.19 -25.25
CA VAL A 5 17.39 11.98 -24.02
C VAL A 5 17.87 10.53 -24.09
N ASP A 6 19.18 10.32 -24.00
CA ASP A 6 19.84 9.00 -24.07
C ASP A 6 19.50 8.14 -25.31
N GLY A 7 19.31 8.78 -26.46
CA GLY A 7 19.06 8.08 -27.73
C GLY A 7 17.63 7.55 -27.91
N VAL A 8 16.73 7.74 -26.94
CA VAL A 8 15.31 7.37 -27.06
C VAL A 8 14.49 8.59 -27.51
N PRO A 9 13.67 8.48 -28.58
CA PRO A 9 12.80 9.57 -29.01
C PRO A 9 11.83 9.96 -27.89
N TYR A 10 11.69 11.26 -27.59
CA TYR A 10 10.83 11.77 -26.50
C TYR A 10 9.38 11.24 -26.56
N LEU A 11 8.81 11.07 -27.76
CA LEU A 11 7.49 10.45 -27.99
C LEU A 11 7.43 8.98 -27.56
N SER A 12 8.54 8.24 -27.69
CA SER A 12 8.65 6.84 -27.23
C SER A 12 8.72 6.77 -25.70
N MET A 13 9.43 7.71 -25.07
CA MET A 13 9.55 7.77 -23.61
C MET A 13 8.21 8.11 -22.94
N VAL A 14 7.46 9.07 -23.48
CA VAL A 14 6.10 9.42 -23.00
C VAL A 14 5.13 8.25 -23.19
N THR A 15 5.20 7.54 -24.32
CA THR A 15 4.35 6.36 -24.58
C THR A 15 4.67 5.20 -23.63
N ILE A 16 5.94 4.95 -23.34
CA ILE A 16 6.38 3.94 -22.38
C ILE A 16 5.96 4.31 -20.96
N MET A 17 6.11 5.58 -20.58
CA MET A 17 5.69 6.12 -19.28
C MET A 17 4.18 5.99 -19.10
N TRP A 18 3.37 6.39 -20.09
CA TRP A 18 1.92 6.26 -20.06
C TRP A 18 1.44 4.79 -20.02
N ARG A 19 2.08 3.88 -20.76
CA ARG A 19 1.81 2.43 -20.67
C ARG A 19 2.22 1.81 -19.33
N SER A 20 3.22 2.38 -18.66
CA SER A 20 3.60 1.99 -17.30
C SER A 20 2.55 2.47 -16.29
N THR A 21 2.07 3.71 -16.41
CA THR A 21 1.06 4.31 -15.51
C THR A 21 -0.31 3.64 -15.63
N MET A 22 -0.82 3.44 -16.86
CA MET A 22 -2.12 2.78 -17.07
C MET A 22 -2.16 1.34 -16.57
N ALA A 23 -1.04 0.63 -16.69
CA ALA A 23 -1.02 -0.78 -16.34
C ALA A 23 -0.74 -1.04 -14.85
N ASN A 24 -0.05 -0.12 -14.17
CA ASN A 24 -0.03 -0.07 -12.70
C ASN A 24 -1.45 0.20 -12.14
N THR A 25 -2.25 0.99 -12.87
CA THR A 25 -3.66 1.26 -12.50
C THR A 25 -4.53 0.00 -12.58
N GLN A 26 -4.34 -0.88 -13.56
CA GLN A 26 -5.16 -2.10 -13.69
C GLN A 26 -4.83 -3.16 -12.63
N GLN A 27 -3.55 -3.32 -12.27
CA GLN A 27 -3.13 -4.21 -11.19
C GLN A 27 -3.75 -3.79 -9.86
N PHE A 28 -3.71 -2.49 -9.59
CA PHE A 28 -4.34 -1.91 -8.41
C PHE A 28 -5.86 -2.10 -8.41
N ARG A 29 -6.53 -1.91 -9.56
CA ARG A 29 -7.96 -2.23 -9.69
C ARG A 29 -8.26 -3.70 -9.38
N ASN A 30 -7.45 -4.61 -9.89
CA ASN A 30 -7.62 -6.05 -9.69
C ASN A 30 -7.40 -6.45 -8.22
N SER A 31 -6.41 -5.87 -7.51
CA SER A 31 -6.22 -6.12 -6.08
C SER A 31 -7.39 -5.60 -5.24
N ILE A 32 -7.96 -4.44 -5.60
CA ILE A 32 -9.17 -3.89 -4.98
C ILE A 32 -10.37 -4.83 -5.15
N LYS A 33 -10.55 -5.44 -6.34
CA LYS A 33 -11.60 -6.43 -6.56
C LYS A 33 -11.45 -7.63 -5.62
N ILE A 34 -10.24 -8.17 -5.47
CA ILE A 34 -9.97 -9.28 -4.54
C ILE A 34 -10.30 -8.89 -3.11
N GLN A 35 -9.87 -7.70 -2.68
CA GLN A 35 -10.11 -7.20 -1.33
C GLN A 35 -11.61 -7.04 -1.02
N ARG A 36 -12.38 -6.49 -1.97
CA ARG A 36 -13.81 -6.23 -1.81
C ARG A 36 -14.64 -7.51 -1.77
N CYS A 37 -14.25 -8.52 -2.53
CA CYS A 37 -14.93 -9.81 -2.56
C CYS A 37 -14.38 -10.82 -1.54
N ARG A 38 -13.45 -10.41 -0.67
CA ARG A 38 -12.69 -11.33 0.18
C ARG A 38 -13.60 -12.21 1.05
N GLU A 39 -14.60 -11.63 1.70
CA GLU A 39 -15.50 -12.41 2.57
C GLU A 39 -16.36 -13.40 1.74
N ASP A 40 -16.95 -12.94 0.64
CA ASP A 40 -17.72 -13.82 -0.27
C ASP A 40 -16.86 -14.97 -0.82
N LEU A 41 -15.58 -14.70 -1.10
CA LEU A 41 -14.62 -15.71 -1.56
C LEU A 41 -14.22 -16.69 -0.44
N VAL A 42 -13.98 -16.20 0.78
CA VAL A 42 -13.64 -17.08 1.91
C VAL A 42 -14.80 -17.98 2.29
N GLU A 43 -16.03 -17.47 2.23
CA GLU A 43 -17.24 -18.27 2.47
C GLU A 43 -17.53 -19.25 1.33
N GLY A 44 -17.26 -18.85 0.08
CA GLY A 44 -17.58 -19.63 -1.10
C GLY A 44 -16.53 -20.66 -1.51
N LEU A 45 -15.29 -20.56 -1.01
CA LEU A 45 -14.20 -21.48 -1.32
C LEU A 45 -14.05 -22.55 -0.23
N ASP A 46 -14.24 -23.81 -0.61
CA ASP A 46 -13.94 -24.96 0.24
C ASP A 46 -12.50 -25.47 0.06
N ASP A 47 -12.07 -26.38 0.93
CA ASP A 47 -10.72 -26.98 0.93
C ASP A 47 -10.35 -27.61 -0.42
N VAL A 48 -11.34 -28.24 -1.08
CA VAL A 48 -11.15 -28.89 -2.37
C VAL A 48 -10.87 -27.83 -3.43
N SER A 49 -11.71 -26.80 -3.52
CA SER A 49 -11.62 -25.71 -4.48
C SER A 49 -10.31 -24.94 -4.32
N VAL A 50 -9.92 -24.62 -3.08
CA VAL A 50 -8.63 -23.98 -2.77
C VAL A 50 -7.47 -24.83 -3.29
N LYS A 51 -7.46 -26.14 -3.03
CA LYS A 51 -6.41 -27.04 -3.49
C LYS A 51 -6.29 -27.01 -5.02
N VAL A 52 -7.41 -27.08 -5.75
CA VAL A 52 -7.32 -27.10 -7.21
C VAL A 52 -6.88 -25.75 -7.79
N ILE A 53 -7.32 -24.63 -7.20
CA ILE A 53 -6.84 -23.30 -7.60
C ILE A 53 -5.33 -23.18 -7.34
N VAL A 54 -4.83 -23.66 -6.20
CA VAL A 54 -3.39 -23.69 -5.90
C VAL A 54 -2.62 -24.52 -6.93
N ASP A 55 -3.11 -25.71 -7.28
CA ASP A 55 -2.48 -26.57 -8.29
C ASP A 55 -2.51 -25.94 -9.70
N CYS A 56 -3.61 -25.25 -10.05
CA CYS A 56 -3.79 -24.46 -11.27
C CYS A 56 -2.70 -23.37 -11.37
N LEU A 57 -2.56 -22.55 -10.33
CA LEU A 57 -1.60 -21.43 -10.28
C LEU A 57 -0.14 -21.90 -10.23
N LEU A 58 0.12 -23.01 -9.55
CA LEU A 58 1.46 -23.61 -9.48
C LEU A 58 1.91 -24.13 -10.85
N THR A 59 1.02 -24.83 -11.58
CA THR A 59 1.29 -25.35 -12.93
C THR A 59 1.65 -24.24 -13.91
N LYS A 60 1.04 -23.06 -13.73
CA LYS A 60 1.28 -21.86 -14.55
C LYS A 60 2.48 -21.02 -14.06
N LEU A 61 3.16 -21.47 -13.00
CA LEU A 61 4.32 -20.82 -12.39
C LEU A 61 4.02 -19.42 -11.82
N PHE A 62 2.78 -19.17 -11.39
CA PHE A 62 2.42 -17.91 -10.71
C PHE A 62 2.79 -17.93 -9.23
N ILE A 63 2.78 -19.12 -8.62
CA ILE A 63 3.15 -19.36 -7.23
C ILE A 63 4.22 -20.47 -7.16
N THR A 64 4.94 -20.54 -6.05
CA THR A 64 5.97 -21.56 -5.81
C THR A 64 5.41 -22.76 -5.06
N HIS A 65 6.18 -23.86 -5.00
CA HIS A 65 5.86 -24.99 -4.13
C HIS A 65 5.79 -24.58 -2.65
N GLU A 66 6.68 -23.68 -2.21
CA GLU A 66 6.65 -23.12 -0.86
C GLU A 66 5.34 -22.38 -0.57
N ASN A 67 4.83 -21.58 -1.53
CA ASN A 67 3.52 -20.94 -1.37
C ASN A 67 2.39 -21.98 -1.20
N LYS A 68 2.45 -23.07 -1.96
CA LYS A 68 1.49 -24.18 -1.82
C LYS A 68 1.59 -24.83 -0.44
N ASP A 69 2.80 -25.10 0.05
CA ASP A 69 3.00 -25.75 1.34
C ASP A 69 2.50 -24.89 2.50
N VAL A 70 2.73 -23.57 2.44
CA VAL A 70 2.20 -22.60 3.42
C VAL A 70 0.68 -22.63 3.45
N ILE A 71 0.03 -22.55 2.28
CA ILE A 71 -1.44 -22.62 2.21
C ILE A 71 -1.93 -23.97 2.74
N GLN A 72 -1.30 -25.08 2.37
CA GLN A 72 -1.76 -26.41 2.77
C GLN A 72 -1.54 -26.72 4.26
N ALA A 73 -0.62 -26.02 4.92
CA ALA A 73 -0.37 -26.15 6.36
C ALA A 73 -1.50 -25.57 7.23
N GLU A 74 -2.35 -24.69 6.67
CA GLU A 74 -3.47 -24.11 7.40
C GLU A 74 -4.51 -25.16 7.80
N LYS A 75 -5.12 -24.95 8.97
CA LYS A 75 -5.93 -26.00 9.63
C LYS A 75 -7.31 -26.18 9.01
N THR A 76 -7.95 -25.09 8.61
CA THR A 76 -9.35 -25.09 8.12
C THR A 76 -9.42 -24.67 6.67
N GLY A 77 -10.45 -25.12 5.94
CA GLY A 77 -10.64 -24.70 4.53
C GLY A 77 -10.75 -23.18 4.38
N GLN A 78 -11.36 -22.49 5.35
CA GLN A 78 -11.46 -21.03 5.35
C GLN A 78 -10.10 -20.36 5.59
N ASP A 79 -9.27 -20.89 6.48
CA ASP A 79 -7.93 -20.33 6.71
C ASP A 79 -7.03 -20.53 5.48
N LYS A 80 -7.16 -21.67 4.80
CA LYS A 80 -6.51 -21.91 3.51
C LYS A 80 -6.98 -20.93 2.44
N ALA A 81 -8.29 -20.65 2.38
CA ALA A 81 -8.85 -19.67 1.46
C ALA A 81 -8.31 -18.26 1.76
N ARG A 82 -8.23 -17.87 3.04
CA ARG A 82 -7.64 -16.59 3.47
C ARG A 82 -6.18 -16.48 3.02
N GLU A 83 -5.36 -17.49 3.29
CA GLU A 83 -3.94 -17.47 2.94
C GLU A 83 -3.73 -17.46 1.41
N LEU A 84 -4.55 -18.19 0.66
CA LEU A 84 -4.56 -18.13 -0.81
C LEU A 84 -4.89 -16.71 -1.30
N LEU A 85 -5.94 -16.09 -0.78
CA LEU A 85 -6.37 -14.76 -1.19
C LEU A 85 -5.34 -13.68 -0.82
N ASP A 86 -4.73 -13.78 0.37
CA ASP A 86 -3.70 -12.84 0.82
C ASP A 86 -2.41 -12.99 -0.01
N LEU A 87 -2.08 -14.20 -0.46
CA LEU A 87 -1.00 -14.44 -1.42
C LEU A 87 -1.31 -13.82 -2.80
N ILE A 88 -2.50 -14.07 -3.34
CA ILE A 88 -2.91 -13.54 -4.66
C ILE A 88 -2.95 -12.02 -4.59
N TYR A 89 -3.55 -11.43 -3.55
CA TYR A 89 -3.58 -9.99 -3.33
C TYR A 89 -2.16 -9.41 -3.37
N ARG A 90 -1.25 -9.91 -2.54
CA ARG A 90 0.15 -9.45 -2.48
C ARG A 90 0.86 -9.58 -3.82
N LYS A 91 0.66 -10.68 -4.54
CA LYS A 91 1.30 -10.92 -5.85
C LYS A 91 0.70 -10.06 -6.96
N VAL A 92 -0.61 -9.82 -6.96
CA VAL A 92 -1.28 -8.93 -7.93
C VAL A 92 -0.87 -7.47 -7.67
N GLU A 93 -0.73 -7.08 -6.40
CA GLU A 93 -0.28 -5.75 -5.99
C GLU A 93 1.21 -5.50 -6.31
N SER A 94 2.07 -6.49 -6.07
CA SER A 94 3.53 -6.41 -6.30
C SER A 94 3.98 -6.81 -7.71
N GLN A 95 3.06 -7.12 -8.62
CA GLN A 95 3.40 -7.70 -9.92
C GLN A 95 4.19 -6.73 -10.79
N ASP A 96 5.46 -7.08 -11.04
CA ASP A 96 6.38 -6.25 -11.79
C ASP A 96 5.97 -6.12 -13.27
N LYS A 97 6.36 -5.00 -13.88
CA LYS A 97 5.80 -4.31 -15.07
C LYS A 97 5.73 -5.10 -16.41
N VAL A 98 5.72 -6.43 -16.44
CA VAL A 98 5.76 -7.22 -17.68
C VAL A 98 4.62 -8.23 -17.83
N LYS A 99 4.02 -8.75 -16.74
CA LYS A 99 2.89 -9.72 -16.78
C LYS A 99 1.68 -9.18 -16.03
N LYS A 100 0.98 -8.23 -16.65
CA LYS A 100 0.22 -7.20 -15.91
C LYS A 100 -1.22 -7.54 -15.54
N SER A 101 -1.69 -8.76 -15.74
CA SER A 101 -2.99 -9.25 -15.24
C SER A 101 -3.08 -10.78 -15.24
N ASP A 102 -2.11 -11.48 -15.85
CA ASP A 102 -2.13 -12.93 -16.07
C ASP A 102 -2.45 -13.76 -14.82
N LEU A 103 -1.95 -13.36 -13.63
CA LEU A 103 -2.31 -14.06 -12.38
C LEU A 103 -3.77 -13.83 -12.00
N PHE A 104 -4.24 -12.59 -12.09
CA PHE A 104 -5.63 -12.27 -11.77
C PHE A 104 -6.57 -12.96 -12.76
N ASP A 105 -6.25 -12.90 -14.05
CA ASP A 105 -7.05 -13.52 -15.12
C ASP A 105 -7.08 -15.04 -14.96
N GLU A 106 -5.92 -15.67 -14.68
CA GLU A 106 -5.89 -17.12 -14.42
C GLU A 106 -6.62 -17.45 -13.12
N PHE A 107 -6.52 -16.64 -12.06
CA PHE A 107 -7.29 -16.85 -10.83
C PHE A 107 -8.80 -16.81 -11.11
N VAL A 108 -9.30 -15.81 -11.83
CA VAL A 108 -10.71 -15.69 -12.23
C VAL A 108 -11.12 -16.86 -13.14
N GLU A 109 -10.24 -17.32 -14.02
CA GLU A 109 -10.48 -18.49 -14.86
C GLU A 109 -10.54 -19.80 -14.06
N CYS A 110 -9.65 -19.99 -13.07
CA CYS A 110 -9.74 -21.12 -12.16
C CYS A 110 -11.07 -21.01 -11.36
N LEU A 111 -11.44 -19.83 -10.84
CA LEU A 111 -12.74 -19.62 -10.17
C LEU A 111 -13.91 -20.00 -11.08
N ARG A 112 -13.91 -19.58 -12.34
CA ARG A 112 -14.99 -19.86 -13.31
C ARG A 112 -15.22 -21.35 -13.52
N LYS A 113 -14.18 -22.16 -13.43
CA LYS A 113 -14.26 -23.63 -13.56
C LYS A 113 -14.92 -24.28 -12.34
N TYR A 114 -14.80 -23.71 -11.15
CA TYR A 114 -15.36 -24.27 -9.90
C TYR A 114 -16.70 -23.65 -9.53
N ASN A 115 -16.74 -22.32 -9.53
CA ASN A 115 -17.87 -21.54 -9.11
C ASN A 115 -17.98 -20.28 -9.96
N SER A 116 -18.77 -20.39 -11.04
CA SER A 116 -19.02 -19.28 -11.96
C SER A 116 -19.69 -18.08 -11.29
N CYS A 117 -20.42 -18.30 -10.18
CA CYS A 117 -21.00 -17.22 -9.39
C CYS A 117 -19.90 -16.38 -8.72
N LEU A 118 -18.94 -17.02 -8.05
CA LEU A 118 -17.80 -16.32 -7.43
C LEU A 118 -16.93 -15.60 -8.46
N ALA A 119 -16.69 -16.22 -9.62
CA ALA A 119 -15.98 -15.55 -10.71
C ALA A 119 -16.70 -14.28 -11.15
N SER A 120 -18.02 -14.35 -11.35
CA SER A 120 -18.85 -13.20 -11.72
C SER A 120 -18.84 -12.12 -10.63
N THR A 121 -18.89 -12.51 -9.35
CA THR A 121 -18.77 -11.60 -8.21
C THR A 121 -17.47 -10.81 -8.27
N VAL A 122 -16.35 -11.48 -8.51
CA VAL A 122 -15.03 -10.81 -8.64
C VAL A 122 -14.97 -9.92 -9.88
N GLU A 123 -15.50 -10.36 -11.01
CA GLU A 123 -15.46 -9.58 -12.26
C GLU A 123 -16.31 -8.32 -12.20
N MET A 124 -17.50 -8.41 -11.62
CA MET A 124 -18.46 -7.30 -11.45
C MET A 124 -18.19 -6.46 -10.21
N ALA A 125 -17.24 -6.88 -9.36
CA ALA A 125 -16.83 -6.11 -8.20
C ALA A 125 -16.44 -4.71 -8.65
N ASP A 126 -16.99 -3.71 -7.95
CA ASP A 126 -16.62 -2.33 -8.18
C ASP A 126 -15.10 -2.21 -8.02
N ASP A 127 -14.42 -1.80 -9.07
CA ASP A 127 -12.98 -1.53 -9.08
C ASP A 127 -12.69 -0.04 -9.06
N SER A 128 -13.72 0.77 -8.78
CA SER A 128 -13.54 2.17 -8.45
C SER A 128 -12.55 2.25 -7.31
N VAL A 129 -11.36 2.73 -7.65
CA VAL A 129 -10.33 3.09 -6.69
C VAL A 129 -10.99 4.04 -5.70
N PRO A 130 -11.08 3.68 -4.39
CA PRO A 130 -11.61 4.61 -3.40
C PRO A 130 -10.79 5.90 -3.53
N ASN A 131 -11.47 6.98 -3.93
CA ASN A 131 -10.92 8.30 -4.30
C ASN A 131 -9.39 8.34 -4.28
N LYS A 132 -8.75 7.99 -5.42
CA LYS A 132 -7.29 7.99 -5.63
C LYS A 132 -6.53 7.90 -4.30
N ALA A 133 -6.21 6.70 -3.83
CA ALA A 133 -4.97 6.55 -3.09
C ALA A 133 -3.90 7.16 -4.00
N LEU A 134 -3.51 8.40 -3.72
CA LEU A 134 -2.50 9.08 -4.49
C LEU A 134 -1.27 8.22 -4.31
N ASN A 135 -0.70 7.72 -5.41
CA ASN A 135 0.62 7.12 -5.34
C ASN A 135 1.52 8.12 -4.60
N ILE A 136 2.37 7.63 -3.69
CA ILE A 136 3.31 8.45 -2.94
C ILE A 136 4.03 9.45 -3.86
N ASP A 137 4.38 9.08 -5.09
CA ASP A 137 4.95 10.00 -6.10
C ASP A 137 4.08 11.23 -6.37
N ASP A 138 2.76 11.06 -6.56
CA ASP A 138 1.80 12.15 -6.76
C ASP A 138 1.66 13.01 -5.50
N ILE A 139 1.74 12.39 -4.31
CA ILE A 139 1.71 13.07 -3.02
C ILE A 139 2.96 13.96 -2.87
N LEU A 140 4.14 13.40 -3.14
CA LEU A 140 5.42 14.08 -3.03
C LEU A 140 5.49 15.30 -3.95
N VAL A 141 4.95 15.21 -5.17
CA VAL A 141 4.84 16.36 -6.08
C VAL A 141 3.98 17.49 -5.49
N ARG A 142 2.89 17.15 -4.79
CA ARG A 142 1.98 18.14 -4.18
C ARG A 142 2.55 18.82 -2.95
N VAL A 143 3.37 18.09 -2.18
CA VAL A 143 3.93 18.60 -0.92
C VAL A 143 5.35 19.14 -1.04
N LYS A 144 5.96 19.10 -2.23
CA LYS A 144 7.37 19.46 -2.46
C LYS A 144 7.75 20.86 -1.95
N ASP A 145 6.81 21.80 -2.00
CA ASP A 145 7.02 23.21 -1.61
C ASP A 145 6.47 23.51 -0.19
N ILE A 146 5.95 22.50 0.51
CA ILE A 146 5.40 22.65 1.86
C ILE A 146 6.49 22.35 2.89
N ASN A 147 6.84 23.37 3.68
CA ASN A 147 7.76 23.19 4.79
C ASN A 147 7.07 22.45 5.95
N LEU A 148 7.71 21.39 6.46
CA LEU A 148 7.28 20.71 7.68
C LEU A 148 7.55 21.58 8.91
N ASP A 149 6.59 22.42 9.29
CA ASP A 149 6.60 23.17 10.55
C ASP A 149 5.95 22.39 11.70
N GLU A 150 5.96 22.94 12.92
CA GLU A 150 5.37 22.27 14.08
C GLU A 150 3.84 22.07 13.95
N LYS A 151 3.13 22.94 13.23
CA LYS A 151 1.67 22.85 13.06
C LYS A 151 1.34 21.69 12.13
N ILE A 152 1.99 21.62 10.98
CA ILE A 152 1.87 20.53 10.01
C ILE A 152 2.30 19.21 10.66
N LEU A 153 3.39 19.22 11.43
CA LEU A 153 3.84 18.03 12.15
C LEU A 153 2.77 17.52 13.14
N LYS A 154 2.15 18.39 13.94
CA LYS A 154 1.02 17.99 14.81
C LYS A 154 -0.14 17.41 14.01
N CYS A 155 -0.52 18.06 12.91
CA CYS A 155 -1.60 17.58 12.04
C CYS A 155 -1.35 16.17 11.50
N ILE A 156 -0.11 15.88 11.10
CA ILE A 156 0.28 14.55 10.63
C ILE A 156 0.14 13.53 11.77
N LEU A 157 0.74 13.84 12.93
CA LEU A 157 0.81 12.89 14.05
C LEU A 157 -0.54 12.58 14.71
N MET A 158 -1.52 13.49 14.62
CA MET A 158 -2.91 13.19 15.04
C MET A 158 -3.55 12.01 14.29
N ASN A 159 -3.02 11.66 13.11
CA ASN A 159 -3.51 10.55 12.30
C ASN A 159 -2.75 9.24 12.55
N VAL A 160 -1.78 9.24 13.48
CA VAL A 160 -0.92 8.10 13.78
C VAL A 160 -1.26 7.61 15.19
N SER A 161 -1.69 6.36 15.32
CA SER A 161 -2.15 5.81 16.61
C SER A 161 -1.29 4.65 17.13
N SER A 162 -0.60 3.94 16.24
CA SER A 162 0.31 2.83 16.57
C SER A 162 1.47 2.80 15.59
N GLY A 163 2.54 2.06 15.89
CA GLY A 163 3.65 1.82 14.95
C GLY A 163 4.62 2.99 14.74
N TRP A 164 4.38 4.13 15.42
CA TRP A 164 5.20 5.34 15.27
C TRP A 164 6.67 5.14 15.68
N GLU A 165 6.97 4.21 16.59
CA GLU A 165 8.35 3.89 16.97
C GLU A 165 9.13 3.26 15.82
N HIS A 166 8.46 2.47 14.99
CA HIS A 166 9.07 1.86 13.81
C HIS A 166 9.42 2.93 12.78
N VAL A 167 8.50 3.86 12.52
CA VAL A 167 8.74 5.03 11.65
C VAL A 167 9.89 5.88 12.18
N ALA A 168 9.92 6.16 13.48
CA ALA A 168 11.01 6.92 14.09
C ALA A 168 12.37 6.21 13.90
N THR A 169 12.40 4.90 14.03
CA THR A 169 13.62 4.09 13.83
C THR A 169 14.09 4.14 12.37
N GLU A 170 13.17 3.99 11.40
CA GLU A 170 13.44 4.13 9.96
C GLU A 170 13.93 5.53 9.57
N LEU A 171 13.49 6.55 10.30
CA LEU A 171 13.97 7.92 10.16
C LEU A 171 15.34 8.18 10.80
N GLY A 172 15.94 7.16 11.41
CA GLY A 172 17.25 7.20 12.06
C GLY A 172 17.22 7.74 13.49
N VAL A 173 16.05 7.78 14.15
CA VAL A 173 15.97 8.10 15.58
C VAL A 173 16.50 6.91 16.38
N SER A 174 17.50 7.15 17.23
CA SER A 174 18.09 6.09 18.04
C SER A 174 17.13 5.57 19.12
N HIS A 175 17.25 4.29 19.44
CA HIS A 175 16.51 3.67 20.55
C HIS A 175 16.69 4.41 21.89
N VAL A 176 17.86 5.00 22.13
CA VAL A 176 18.12 5.81 23.34
C VAL A 176 17.19 7.03 23.39
N LYS A 177 16.99 7.73 22.27
CA LYS A 177 16.07 8.89 22.21
C LYS A 177 14.61 8.46 22.39
N LEU A 178 14.22 7.32 21.82
CA LEU A 178 12.88 6.75 22.03
C LEU A 178 12.63 6.41 23.50
N SER A 179 13.58 5.77 24.16
CA SER A 179 13.49 5.43 25.58
C SER A 179 13.40 6.67 26.48
N ILE A 180 14.19 7.72 26.18
CA ILE A 180 14.13 8.99 26.92
C ILE A 180 12.75 9.64 26.77
N ALA A 181 12.20 9.69 25.56
CA ALA A 181 10.86 10.26 25.34
C ALA A 181 9.78 9.51 26.15
N LYS A 182 9.85 8.17 26.17
CA LYS A 182 8.95 7.30 26.96
C LYS A 182 9.08 7.48 28.47
N GLN A 183 10.27 7.83 28.97
CA GLN A 183 10.47 8.13 30.38
C GLN A 183 9.97 9.53 30.76
N ASN A 184 10.01 10.49 29.84
CA ASN A 184 9.66 11.89 30.09
C ASN A 184 8.15 12.16 30.12
N SER A 185 7.33 11.28 29.55
CA SER A 185 5.87 11.43 29.50
C SER A 185 5.18 10.08 29.48
N SER A 186 4.05 9.94 30.18
CA SER A 186 3.15 8.78 30.04
C SER A 186 2.19 8.89 28.85
N ASP A 187 2.04 10.09 28.29
CA ASP A 187 1.14 10.38 27.17
C ASP A 187 1.86 10.09 25.84
N VAL A 188 1.28 9.16 25.07
CA VAL A 188 1.84 8.67 23.80
C VAL A 188 1.90 9.77 22.73
N ASP A 189 0.92 10.68 22.70
CA ASP A 189 0.89 11.77 21.74
C ASP A 189 2.03 12.76 22.02
N ILE A 190 2.29 13.02 23.30
CA ILE A 190 3.44 13.84 23.74
C ILE A 190 4.76 13.14 23.40
N GLN A 191 4.89 11.84 23.69
CA GLN A 191 6.10 11.07 23.36
C GLN A 191 6.42 11.14 21.87
N MET A 192 5.41 10.86 21.04
CA MET A 192 5.50 10.87 19.59
C MET A 192 5.87 12.28 19.09
N PHE A 193 5.14 13.31 19.53
CA PHE A 193 5.41 14.69 19.10
C PHE A 193 6.84 15.13 19.41
N GLU A 194 7.36 14.87 20.63
CA GLU A 194 8.72 15.25 21.00
C GLU A 194 9.78 14.52 20.17
N VAL A 195 9.59 13.24 19.88
CA VAL A 195 10.51 12.45 19.04
C VAL A 195 10.60 13.01 17.63
N PHE A 196 9.44 13.21 16.97
CA PHE A 196 9.42 13.70 15.60
C PHE A 196 9.83 15.17 15.50
N LYS A 197 9.54 15.98 16.53
CA LYS A 197 10.03 17.37 16.64
C LYS A 197 11.55 17.42 16.76
N ALA A 198 12.14 16.55 17.56
CA ALA A 198 13.60 16.43 17.68
C ALA A 198 14.23 15.95 16.36
N TRP A 199 13.62 14.98 15.68
CA TRP A 199 14.05 14.54 14.36
C TRP A 199 13.97 15.66 13.31
N ARG A 200 12.90 16.46 13.32
CA ARG A 200 12.74 17.58 12.37
C ARG A 200 13.81 18.65 12.53
N ARG A 201 14.21 18.96 13.78
CA ARG A 201 15.23 19.97 14.12
C ARG A 201 16.63 19.65 13.59
N ILE A 202 16.94 18.37 13.41
CA ILE A 202 18.26 17.94 12.90
C ILE A 202 18.29 17.80 11.37
N GLN A 203 17.15 17.96 10.68
CA GLN A 203 17.13 17.95 9.22
C GLN A 203 17.63 19.30 8.66
N PRO A 204 18.45 19.30 7.58
CA PRO A 204 18.87 20.54 6.93
C PRO A 204 17.68 21.38 6.44
N SER A 205 17.83 22.70 6.48
CA SER A 205 16.78 23.69 6.14
C SER A 205 16.24 23.54 4.71
N GLU A 206 17.08 23.07 3.78
CA GLU A 206 16.76 22.88 2.36
C GLU A 206 16.17 21.49 2.04
N THR A 207 15.99 20.64 3.05
CA THR A 207 15.51 19.27 2.84
C THR A 207 14.00 19.23 2.78
N ASN A 208 13.43 18.46 1.84
CA ASN A 208 12.03 18.06 1.82
C ASN A 208 11.72 17.09 2.98
N ALA A 209 11.86 17.57 4.23
CA ALA A 209 11.63 16.79 5.43
C ALA A 209 10.21 16.22 5.47
N LEU A 210 9.23 16.96 4.93
CA LEU A 210 7.87 16.45 4.75
C LEU A 210 7.84 15.25 3.81
N SER A 211 8.47 15.34 2.64
CA SER A 211 8.57 14.23 1.68
C SER A 211 9.20 12.99 2.32
N LYS A 212 10.34 13.17 2.98
CA LYS A 212 11.04 12.08 3.66
C LYS A 212 10.17 11.43 4.75
N LEU A 213 9.43 12.23 5.51
CA LEU A 213 8.51 11.73 6.53
C LEU A 213 7.39 10.89 5.91
N LEU A 214 6.75 11.40 4.84
CA LEU A 214 5.66 10.71 4.16
C LEU A 214 6.12 9.42 3.47
N GLU A 215 7.31 9.41 2.86
CA GLU A 215 7.90 8.20 2.28
C GLU A 215 8.09 7.09 3.33
N VAL A 216 8.51 7.44 4.55
CA VAL A 216 8.65 6.44 5.61
C VAL A 216 7.28 5.98 6.12
N PHE A 217 6.30 6.88 6.26
CA PHE A 217 4.94 6.49 6.60
C PHE A 217 4.30 5.56 5.57
N ASP A 218 4.56 5.78 4.28
CA ASP A 218 4.10 4.90 3.20
C ASP A 218 4.69 3.49 3.33
N ARG A 219 6.01 3.40 3.53
CA ARG A 219 6.70 2.11 3.75
C ARG A 219 6.24 1.38 5.00
N CYS A 220 5.91 2.10 6.08
CA CYS A 220 5.45 1.55 7.34
C CYS A 220 3.91 1.58 7.50
N SER A 221 3.18 1.75 6.40
CA SER A 221 1.73 2.00 6.42
C SER A 221 0.95 0.83 7.05
N TYR A 222 1.45 -0.40 6.89
CA TYR A 222 0.89 -1.61 7.49
C TYR A 222 0.97 -1.58 9.02
N GLU A 223 2.10 -1.18 9.60
CA GLU A 223 2.30 -1.12 11.05
C GLU A 223 1.64 0.12 11.67
N CYS A 224 1.57 1.22 10.92
CA CYS A 224 1.15 2.52 11.45
C CYS A 224 -0.35 2.79 11.30
N LYS A 225 -1.09 1.91 10.60
CA LYS A 225 -2.52 2.07 10.28
C LYS A 225 -2.86 3.48 9.79
N THR A 226 -1.92 4.07 9.06
CA THR A 226 -1.96 5.50 8.73
C THR A 226 -2.55 5.67 7.35
N ASP A 227 -3.58 6.52 7.24
CA ASP A 227 -4.18 6.89 5.97
C ASP A 227 -3.50 8.15 5.42
N LEU A 228 -2.60 7.96 4.45
CA LEU A 228 -1.85 9.05 3.82
C LEU A 228 -2.75 10.08 3.12
N ASN A 229 -3.95 9.69 2.67
CA ASN A 229 -4.88 10.64 2.06
C ASN A 229 -5.45 11.60 3.12
N LYS A 230 -5.80 11.09 4.31
CA LYS A 230 -6.25 11.93 5.43
C LYS A 230 -5.15 12.88 5.90
N ILE A 231 -3.91 12.41 5.94
CA ILE A 231 -2.76 13.26 6.21
C ILE A 231 -2.66 14.35 5.13
N LEU A 232 -2.74 13.99 3.85
CA LEU A 232 -2.63 14.95 2.77
C LEU A 232 -3.75 16.01 2.79
N GLU A 233 -5.00 15.60 3.05
CA GLU A 233 -6.12 16.53 3.23
C GLU A 233 -5.85 17.51 4.37
N SER A 234 -5.31 17.01 5.49
CA SER A 234 -4.99 17.81 6.67
C SER A 234 -3.85 18.81 6.42
N VAL A 235 -2.87 18.44 5.59
CA VAL A 235 -1.70 19.27 5.29
C VAL A 235 -1.98 20.28 4.16
N THR A 236 -2.83 19.93 3.19
CA THR A 236 -3.14 20.78 2.02
C THR A 236 -4.36 21.69 2.22
N SER A 237 -5.22 21.41 3.21
CA SER A 237 -6.37 22.25 3.58
C SER A 237 -6.35 22.66 5.06
N PRO A 238 -5.40 23.51 5.50
CA PRO A 238 -5.27 23.90 6.91
C PRO A 238 -6.41 24.78 7.46
N HIS A 239 -7.49 25.04 6.68
CA HIS A 239 -8.62 25.89 7.06
C HIS A 239 -9.98 25.19 6.94
N LYS A 240 -10.24 24.26 7.87
CA LYS A 240 -11.60 24.00 8.38
C LYS A 240 -11.56 23.86 9.89
N GLU A 241 -11.00 24.84 10.59
CA GLU A 241 -11.41 25.07 11.96
C GLU A 241 -12.87 25.53 11.92
N LYS A 242 -13.78 24.65 12.36
CA LYS A 242 -15.14 25.02 12.73
C LYS A 242 -15.02 26.12 13.79
N ILE A 243 -15.40 27.33 13.40
CA ILE A 243 -15.87 28.34 14.34
C ILE A 243 -16.99 27.69 15.15
N ARG A 244 -16.86 27.80 16.48
CA ARG A 244 -17.74 27.29 17.54
C ARG A 244 -19.22 27.27 17.19
#